data_AF-A0AAD6CR46-F1
#
_entry.id   AF-A0AAD6CR46-F1
#
_cell.length_a   1.000
_cell.length_b   1.000
_cell.length_c   1.000
_cell.angle_alpha   90.00
_cell.angle_beta   90.00
_cell.angle_gamma   90.00
#
_symmetry.space_group_name_H-M   'P 1'
#
loop_
_entity.id
_entity.type
_entity.pdbx_description
1 polymer ?
#
loop_
_entity_poly.entity_id
_entity_poly.type
_entity_poly.pdbx_seq_one_letter_code
_entity_poly.pdbx_strand_id
1 'polypeptide(L)' 'MSQTQNQVIYAPSIEAPRGAKSVFLAGTTNRVDNRDWRELLSTALSDMPVTIYNPYRSDWDSS' A
#
# COMPACT_ATOMS: atom_id res chain seq x y z
N MET A 1 15.94 5.55 -14.40
CA MET A 1 15.11 5.01 -13.30
C MET A 1 13.85 5.86 -13.26
N SER A 2 12.69 5.30 -13.62
CA SER A 2 11.41 6.01 -13.48
C SER A 2 11.20 6.33 -12.00
N GLN A 3 10.86 7.57 -11.68
CA GLN A 3 10.53 7.96 -10.32
C GLN A 3 9.16 7.39 -9.95
N THR A 4 9.09 6.66 -8.84
CA THR A 4 7.82 6.23 -8.25
C THR A 4 6.95 7.46 -7.97
N GLN A 5 5.78 7.51 -8.59
CA GLN A 5 4.81 8.60 -8.47
C GLN A 5 3.70 8.31 -7.47
N ASN A 6 3.46 7.04 -7.15
CA ASN A 6 2.48 6.68 -6.13
C ASN A 6 3.00 6.91 -4.71
N GLN A 7 2.07 7.05 -3.78
CA GLN A 7 2.34 7.11 -2.34
C GLN A 7 1.64 5.93 -1.69
N VAL A 8 2.34 5.16 -0.86
CA VAL A 8 1.72 4.10 -0.05
C VAL A 8 1.69 4.56 1.41
N ILE A 9 0.49 4.61 2.00
CA ILE A 9 0.27 4.95 3.41
C ILE A 9 -0.16 3.68 4.12
N TYR A 10 0.67 3.23 5.07
CA TYR A 10 0.39 2.08 5.91
C TYR A 10 -0.36 2.51 7.17
N ALA A 11 -1.30 1.69 7.64
CA ALA A 11 -1.88 1.90 8.97
C ALA A 11 -0.79 1.70 10.05
N PRO A 12 -0.79 2.49 11.14
CA PRO A 12 -1.74 3.55 11.51
C PRO A 12 -1.31 4.97 11.08
N SER A 13 -0.46 5.13 10.08
CA SER A 13 0.04 6.44 9.64
C SER A 13 -1.09 7.40 9.25
N ILE A 14 -0.92 8.68 9.59
CA ILE A 14 -1.83 9.79 9.29
C ILE A 14 -1.25 10.77 8.28
N GLU A 15 -0.24 10.34 7.51
CA GLU A 15 0.37 11.16 6.45
C GLU A 15 -0.70 11.70 5.47
N ALA A 16 -0.52 12.92 5.00
CA ALA A 16 -1.44 13.52 4.03
C ALA A 16 -1.32 12.83 2.65
N PRO A 17 -2.45 12.55 1.96
CA PRO A 17 -2.44 12.00 0.62
C PRO A 17 -1.87 13.02 -0.39
N ARG A 18 -0.99 12.57 -1.29
CA ARG A 18 -0.37 13.36 -2.36
C ARG A 18 -1.00 13.14 -3.73
N GLY A 19 -1.59 11.97 -3.95
CA GLY A 19 -2.22 11.61 -5.22
C GLY A 19 -3.57 12.28 -5.46
N ALA A 20 -3.92 12.48 -6.73
CA ALA A 20 -5.22 13.04 -7.12
C ALA A 20 -6.40 12.08 -6.89
N LYS A 21 -6.09 10.77 -6.83
CA LYS A 21 -7.04 9.70 -6.52
C LYS A 21 -6.46 8.80 -5.44
N SER A 22 -7.35 8.13 -4.72
CA SER A 22 -6.98 7.18 -3.67
C SER A 22 -7.52 5.78 -3.95
N VAL A 23 -6.74 4.77 -3.57
CA VAL A 23 -7.07 3.34 -3.66
C VAL A 23 -6.93 2.73 -2.28
N PHE A 24 -7.95 2.01 -1.80
CA PHE A 24 -7.88 1.29 -0.53
C PHE A 24 -7.72 -0.21 -0.80
N LEU A 25 -6.70 -0.83 -0.21
CA LEU A 25 -6.38 -2.25 -0.40
C LEU A 25 -7.21 -3.14 0.52
N ALA A 26 -8.50 -3.30 0.21
CA ALA A 26 -9.38 -4.24 0.91
C ALA A 26 -9.09 -5.70 0.48
N GLY A 27 -9.06 -6.62 1.45
CA GLY A 27 -8.81 -8.04 1.19
C GLY A 27 -8.00 -8.67 2.31
N THR A 28 -7.35 -9.80 2.02
CA THR A 28 -6.55 -10.52 3.01
C THR A 28 -5.40 -9.66 3.53
N THR A 29 -5.40 -9.44 4.84
CA THR A 29 -4.43 -8.57 5.54
C THR A 29 -3.21 -9.31 6.06
N ASN A 30 -3.20 -10.65 6.02
CA ASN A 30 -2.01 -11.44 6.37
C ASN A 30 -1.28 -11.84 5.09
N ARG A 31 0.04 -12.02 5.19
CA ARG A 31 0.82 -12.56 4.08
C ARG A 31 0.46 -14.04 3.91
N VAL A 32 -0.33 -14.35 2.89
CA VAL A 32 -0.83 -15.71 2.62
C VAL A 32 0.13 -16.51 1.74
N ASP A 33 0.85 -15.82 0.85
CA ASP A 33 1.74 -16.43 -0.15
C ASP A 33 3.17 -15.91 -0.04
N ASN A 34 4.08 -16.56 -0.78
CA ASN A 34 5.47 -16.11 -0.93
C ASN A 34 5.59 -14.66 -1.46
N ARG A 35 4.54 -14.09 -2.05
CA ARG A 35 4.49 -12.71 -2.53
C ARG A 35 3.31 -11.99 -1.92
N ASP A 36 3.55 -10.79 -1.40
CA ASP A 36 2.49 -9.94 -0.90
C ASP A 36 1.76 -9.27 -2.07
N TRP A 37 0.47 -9.58 -2.25
CA TRP A 37 -0.34 -9.01 -3.32
C TRP A 37 -0.41 -7.47 -3.26
N ARG A 38 -0.28 -6.90 -2.06
CA ARG A 38 -0.31 -5.45 -1.82
C ARG A 38 0.94 -4.79 -2.34
N GLU A 39 2.10 -5.43 -2.16
CA GLU A 39 3.38 -4.98 -2.72
C GLU A 39 3.37 -5.07 -4.25
N LEU A 40 2.88 -6.19 -4.80
CA LEU A 40 2.77 -6.39 -6.24
C LEU A 40 1.89 -5.32 -6.89
N LEU A 41 0.71 -5.06 -6.31
CA LEU A 41 -0.20 -4.03 -6.82
C LEU A 41 0.38 -2.62 -6.65
N SER A 42 1.00 -2.31 -5.52
CA SER A 42 1.66 -1.02 -5.30
C SER A 42 2.81 -0.80 -6.28
N THR A 43 3.55 -1.85 -6.64
CA THR A 43 4.60 -1.79 -7.67
C THR A 43 4.01 -1.59 -9.06
N ALA A 44 2.93 -2.31 -9.41
CA ALA A 44 2.26 -2.15 -10.70
C ALA A 44 1.66 -0.75 -10.91
N LEU A 45 1.35 -0.04 -9.82
CA LEU A 45 0.83 1.33 -9.84
C LEU A 45 1.93 2.39 -9.62
N SER A 46 3.22 2.03 -9.67
CA SER A 46 4.33 2.95 -9.36
C SER A 46 4.33 4.21 -10.21
N ASP A 47 3.90 4.08 -11.47
CA ASP A 47 3.94 5.16 -12.46
C ASP A 47 2.65 5.99 -12.48
N MET A 48 1.74 5.77 -11.53
CA MET A 48 0.49 6.53 -11.40
C MET A 48 0.51 7.46 -10.18
N PRO A 49 0.04 8.72 -10.30
CA PRO A 49 -0.01 9.67 -9.19
C PRO A 49 -1.22 9.41 -8.26
N VAL A 50 -1.26 8.23 -7.66
CA VAL A 50 -2.32 7.78 -6.74
C VAL A 50 -1.80 7.59 -5.32
N THR A 51 -2.67 7.81 -4.34
CA THR A 51 -2.42 7.44 -2.95
C THR A 51 -3.01 6.06 -2.68
N ILE A 52 -2.21 5.13 -2.18
CA ILE A 52 -2.62 3.77 -1.84
C ILE A 52 -2.66 3.64 -0.32
N TYR A 53 -3.82 3.29 0.22
CA TYR A 53 -3.99 2.95 1.63
C TYR A 53 -3.83 1.45 1.83
N ASN A 54 -2.75 1.05 2.50
CA ASN A 54 -2.44 -0.33 2.80
C ASN A 54 -2.77 -0.64 4.28
N PRO A 55 -3.79 -1.47 4.58
CA PRO A 55 -4.17 -1.78 5.96
C PRO A 55 -3.23 -2.77 6.65
N TYR A 56 -2.17 -3.25 5.98
CA TYR A 56 -1.20 -4.16 6.59
C TYR A 56 -0.56 -3.55 7.84
N ARG A 57 -0.56 -4.33 8.91
CA ARG A 57 0.03 -4.00 10.20
C ARG A 57 0.82 -5.19 10.70
N SER A 58 2.14 -5.08 10.67
CA SER A 58 3.01 -6.15 11.20
C SER A 58 2.86 -6.31 12.70
N ASP A 59 2.38 -5.28 13.41
CA ASP A 59 2.21 -5.28 14.85
C ASP A 59 0.97 -6.06 15.32
N TRP A 60 0.02 -6.38 14.43
CA TRP A 60 -1.20 -7.11 14.80
C TRP A 60 -0.99 -8.57 15.19
N ASP A 61 -0.01 -9.25 14.58
CA ASP A 61 0.27 -10.66 14.88
C ASP A 61 1.32 -10.82 16.01
N SER A 62 1.69 -9.74 16.71
CA SER A 62 2.74 -9.72 17.75
C SER A 62 2.25 -10.13 19.15
N SER A 63 1.40 -11.16 19.23
CA SER A 63 0.90 -11.68 20.52
C SER A 63 1.85 -12.69 21.16
#